data_AF-A0A4Q3DYQ0-F1
#
_entry.id   AF-A0A4Q3DYQ0-F1
#
_cell.length_a   1.000
_cell.length_b   1.000
_cell.length_c   1.000
_cell.angle_alpha   90.00
_cell.angle_beta   90.00
_cell.angle_gamma   90.00
#
_symmetry.space_group_name_H-M   'P 1'
#
loop_
_entity.id
_entity.type
_entity.pdbx_description
1 polymer ?
#
loop_
_entity_poly.entity_id
_entity_poly.type
_entity_poly.pdbx_seq_one_letter_code
_entity_poly.pdbx_strand_id
1 'polypeptide(L)' 'DKPEIWVAYLGQIYDVTESRLWLNGKHYQHWAGQDLTEELAEAPHTDTVFSRLKLVGILS' A
#
# COMPACT_ATOMS: atom_id res chain seq x y z
N ASP A 1 15.14 -0.18 12.64
CA ASP A 1 14.27 -0.04 11.47
C ASP A 1 13.42 -1.28 11.31
N LYS A 2 12.12 -1.07 11.07
CA LYS A 2 11.15 -2.14 10.86
C LYS A 2 11.22 -2.56 9.38
N PRO A 3 11.43 -3.85 9.06
CA PRO A 3 11.53 -4.31 7.68
C PRO A 3 10.21 -4.22 6.91
N GLU A 4 9.09 -4.01 7.61
CA GLU A 4 7.76 -4.02 7.03
C GLU A 4 7.47 -2.75 6.23
N ILE A 5 6.78 -2.93 5.10
CA ILE A 5 6.40 -1.88 4.15
C ILE A 5 4.88 -1.84 4.09
N TRP A 6 4.27 -0.73 4.48
CA TRP A 6 2.82 -0.58 4.57
C TRP A 6 2.30 0.58 3.73
N VAL A 7 1.06 0.49 3.29
CA VAL A 7 0.31 1.59 2.67
C VAL A 7 -1.10 1.62 3.25
N ALA A 8 -1.73 2.79 3.26
CA ALA A 8 -3.14 2.90 3.60
C ALA A 8 -4.01 3.13 2.36
N TYR A 9 -5.24 2.59 2.40
CA TYR A 9 -6.30 2.81 1.41
C TYR A 9 -7.64 2.83 2.13
N LEU A 10 -8.40 3.91 1.99
CA LEU A 10 -9.67 4.15 2.69
C LEU A 10 -9.55 3.91 4.20
N GLY A 11 -8.47 4.42 4.81
CA GLY A 11 -8.19 4.24 6.23
C GLY A 11 -7.77 2.82 6.64
N GLN A 12 -7.71 1.85 5.73
CA GLN A 12 -7.21 0.49 6.02
C GLN A 12 -5.73 0.38 5.70
N ILE A 13 -4.93 -0.18 6.61
CA ILE A 13 -3.48 -0.35 6.45
C ILE A 13 -3.18 -1.75 5.94
N TYR A 14 -2.52 -1.85 4.78
CA TYR A 14 -2.16 -3.10 4.13
C TYR A 14 -0.64 -3.31 4.14
N ASP A 15 -0.24 -4.56 4.40
CA ASP A 15 1.14 -5.00 4.28
C ASP A 15 1.47 -5.35 2.83
N VAL A 16 2.47 -4.66 2.28
CA VAL A 16 2.98 -4.84 0.91
C VAL A 16 4.44 -5.34 0.90
N THR A 17 4.97 -5.80 2.03
CA THR A 17 6.39 -6.20 2.18
C THR A 17 6.83 -7.27 1.18
N GLU A 18 5.97 -8.25 0.89
CA GLU A 18 6.28 -9.34 -0.06
C GLU A 18 6.06 -8.95 -1.54
N SER A 19 5.50 -7.76 -1.80
CA SER A 19 5.23 -7.30 -3.16
C SER A 19 6.51 -6.82 -3.84
N ARG A 20 6.92 -7.50 -4.91
CA ARG A 20 8.06 -7.08 -5.75
C ARG A 20 7.88 -5.69 -6.37
N LEU A 21 6.64 -5.22 -6.47
CA LEU A 21 6.30 -3.90 -6.98
C LEU A 21 6.54 -2.77 -5.96
N TRP A 22 6.74 -3.11 -4.69
CA TRP A 22 6.97 -2.20 -3.56
C TRP A 22 8.39 -2.30 -2.99
N LEU A 23 9.37 -2.73 -3.81
CA LEU A 23 10.74 -2.94 -3.38
C LEU A 23 11.32 -1.68 -2.70
N ASN A 24 11.91 -1.86 -1.51
CA ASN A 24 12.44 -0.79 -0.67
C ASN A 24 11.42 0.31 -0.32
N GLY A 25 10.14 -0.05 -0.29
CA GLY A 25 9.05 0.86 0.06
C GLY A 25 8.67 1.83 -1.04
N LYS A 26 9.01 1.54 -2.30
CA LYS A 26 8.70 2.41 -3.43
C LYS A 26 7.93 1.66 -4.51
N HIS A 27 6.83 2.26 -4.95
CA HIS A 27 6.05 1.81 -6.10
C HIS A 27 5.93 2.95 -7.11
N TYR A 28 6.78 2.91 -8.14
CA TYR A 28 6.94 4.02 -9.09
C TYR A 28 7.22 5.36 -8.37
N GLN A 29 6.27 6.28 -8.37
CA GLN A 29 6.37 7.61 -7.75
C GLN A 29 5.79 7.67 -6.34
N HIS A 30 5.22 6.56 -5.84
CA HIS A 30 4.58 6.47 -4.54
C HIS A 30 5.50 5.80 -3.52
N TRP A 31 5.49 6.32 -2.28
CA TRP A 31 6.25 5.77 -1.17
C TRP A 31 5.31 5.08 -0.18
N ALA A 32 5.84 4.05 0.48
CA ALA A 32 5.18 3.40 1.59
C ALA A 32 5.09 4.35 2.80
N GLY A 33 4.19 4.03 3.72
CA GLY A 33 3.88 4.83 4.89
C GLY A 33 2.88 5.96 4.62
N GLN A 34 2.23 5.95 3.46
CA GLN A 34 1.25 6.96 3.04
C GLN A 34 -0.14 6.34 2.92
N ASP A 35 -1.17 7.17 3.09
CA ASP A 35 -2.50 6.89 2.54
C ASP A 35 -2.48 7.24 1.06
N LEU A 36 -2.77 6.25 0.21
CA LEU A 36 -2.72 6.36 -1.25
C LEU A 36 -4.11 6.27 -1.87
N THR A 37 -5.14 6.63 -1.11
CA THR A 37 -6.54 6.59 -1.54
C THR A 37 -6.78 7.42 -2.80
N GLU A 38 -6.27 8.64 -2.84
CA GLU A 38 -6.49 9.55 -3.98
C GLU A 38 -5.68 9.10 -5.20
N GLU A 39 -4.46 8.62 -4.98
CA GLU A 39 -3.54 8.19 -6.02
C GLU A 39 -4.02 6.94 -6.76
N LEU A 40 -4.82 6.08 -6.12
CA LEU A 40 -5.37 4.89 -6.77
C LEU A 40 -6.26 5.24 -7.97
N ALA A 41 -6.93 6.40 -7.97
CA ALA A 41 -7.80 6.83 -9.06
C ALA A 41 -7.03 7.01 -10.39
N GLU A 42 -5.74 7.36 -10.32
CA GLU A 42 -4.87 7.58 -11.46
C GLU A 42 -4.01 6.33 -11.80
N ALA A 43 -4.17 5.24 -11.05
CA ALA A 43 -3.41 4.02 -11.24
C ALA A 43 -3.95 3.18 -12.42
N PRO A 44 -3.10 2.38 -13.08
CA PRO A 44 -3.53 1.48 -14.16
C PRO A 44 -4.25 0.20 -13.65
N HIS A 45 -4.67 0.18 -12.39
CA HIS A 45 -5.31 -0.95 -11.72
C HIS A 45 -6.30 -0.45 -10.66
N THR A 46 -7.21 -1.32 -10.22
CA THR A 46 -8.22 -1.00 -9.20
C THR A 46 -7.83 -1.52 -7.81
N ASP A 47 -8.69 -1.26 -6.83
CA ASP A 47 -8.61 -1.75 -5.45
C ASP A 47 -8.65 -3.29 -5.31
N THR A 48 -8.96 -4.01 -6.38
CA THR A 48 -8.91 -5.49 -6.40
C THR A 48 -7.55 -6.06 -5.98
N VAL A 49 -6.46 -5.29 -6.12
CA VAL A 49 -5.12 -5.67 -5.64
C VAL A 49 -5.07 -5.90 -4.12
N PHE A 50 -5.85 -5.16 -3.34
CA PHE A 50 -5.87 -5.26 -1.87
C PHE A 50 -6.46 -6.58 -1.36
N SER A 51 -7.27 -7.28 -2.17
CA SER A 51 -7.82 -8.59 -1.81
C SER A 51 -6.76 -9.68 -1.55
N ARG A 52 -5.54 -9.48 -2.06
CA ARG A 52 -4.41 -10.39 -1.89
C ARG A 52 -3.42 -9.93 -0.82
N LEU A 53 -3.64 -8.74 -0.27
CA LEU A 53 -2.76 -8.12 0.71
C LEU A 53 -3.30 -8.37 2.12
N LYS A 54 -2.40 -8.41 3.09
CA LYS A 54 -2.76 -8.60 4.49
C LYS A 54 -3.20 -7.25 5.09
N LEU A 55 -4.43 -7.17 5.56
CA LEU A 55 -4.89 -6.06 6.39
C LEU A 55 -4.22 -6.14 7.77
N VAL A 56 -3.51 -5.08 8.19
CA VAL A 56 -2.73 -5.04 9.45
C VAL A 56 -3.19 -3.95 10.42
N GLY A 57 -4.09 -3.06 10.01
CA GLY A 57 -4.61 -2.03 10.89
C GLY A 57 -5.59 -1.08 10.20
N ILE A 58 -6.00 -0.06 10.96
CA ILE A 58 -6.89 1.02 10.51
C ILE A 58 -6.28 2.34 11.00
N LEU A 59 -6.29 3.38 10.17
CA LEU A 59 -5.91 4.74 10.54
C LEU A 59 -6.97 5.32 11.50
N SER A 60 -6.51 5.89 12.60
CA SER A 60 -7.32 6.51 13.66
C SER A 60 -7.19 8.02 13.67
#